data_AF-A0A3D3QCI5-F1
#
_entry.id   AF-A0A3D3QCI5-F1
#
_cell.length_a   1.000
_cell.length_b   1.000
_cell.length_c   1.000
_cell.angle_alpha   90.00
_cell.angle_beta   90.00
_cell.angle_gamma   90.00
#
_symmetry.space_group_name_H-M   'P 1'
#
loop_
_entity.id
_entity.type
_entity.pdbx_description
1 polymer ?
#
loop_
_entity_poly.entity_id
_entity_poly.type
_entity_poly.pdbx_seq_one_letter_code
_entity_poly.pdbx_strand_id
1 'polypeptide(L)' 'HGGELLAGPDIINRGFVFDESSEELLAEARHRVVMSLKECATEGISDQTVLNQHIRRALGRYFFEVTQRKPVIVPVIMEV' A
#
# COMPACT_ATOMS: atom_id res chain seq x y z
N HIS A 1 -0.06 23.01 -2.95
CA HIS A 1 0.64 22.01 -2.11
C HIS A 1 -0.37 21.36 -1.20
N GLY A 2 -0.85 20.17 -1.57
CA GLY A 2 -1.70 19.36 -0.71
C GLY A 2 -1.35 17.93 -1.01
N GLY A 3 -0.42 17.34 -0.25
CA GLY A 3 -0.09 15.91 -0.31
C GLY A 3 -1.20 15.07 0.33
N GLU A 4 -2.45 15.38 -0.01
CA GLU A 4 -3.63 14.81 0.56
C GLU A 4 -4.09 13.62 -0.30
N LEU A 5 -4.45 12.53 0.37
CA LEU A 5 -4.99 11.36 -0.30
C LEU A 5 -6.44 11.64 -0.71
N LEU A 6 -6.66 11.98 -1.97
CA LEU A 6 -7.99 12.29 -2.51
C LEU A 6 -8.84 11.03 -2.77
N ALA A 7 -8.19 9.92 -3.09
CA ALA A 7 -8.84 8.64 -3.33
C ALA A 7 -7.99 7.51 -2.75
N GLY A 8 -8.66 6.49 -2.20
CA GLY A 8 -8.00 5.37 -1.56
C GLY A 8 -7.20 4.51 -2.55
N PRO A 9 -6.17 3.80 -2.08
CA PRO A 9 -5.42 2.88 -2.90
C PRO A 9 -6.33 1.72 -3.33
N ASP A 10 -6.37 1.47 -4.64
CA ASP A 10 -6.89 0.21 -5.17
C ASP A 10 -5.74 -0.81 -5.25
N ILE A 11 -6.04 -2.07 -4.89
CA ILE A 11 -5.06 -3.15 -4.90
C ILE A 11 -5.56 -4.25 -5.83
N ILE A 12 -4.89 -4.36 -6.97
CA ILE A 12 -5.06 -5.46 -7.90
C ILE A 12 -3.94 -6.46 -7.64
N ASN A 13 -4.29 -7.72 -7.46
CA ASN A 13 -3.33 -8.80 -7.28
C ASN A 13 -3.36 -9.75 -8.48
N ARG A 14 -2.21 -10.34 -8.84
CA ARG A 14 -2.09 -11.35 -9.91
C ARG A 14 -1.20 -12.48 -9.41
N GLY A 15 -1.71 -13.71 -9.37
CA GLY A 15 -0.90 -14.87 -8.98
C GLY A 15 -0.60 -14.97 -7.48
N PHE A 16 -1.17 -14.10 -6.65
CA PHE A 16 -0.83 -14.01 -5.24
C PHE A 16 -1.91 -14.59 -4.34
N VAL A 17 -3.15 -14.08 -4.45
CA VAL A 17 -4.28 -14.47 -3.58
C VAL A 17 -5.56 -14.57 -4.41
N PHE A 18 -6.37 -15.61 -4.18
CA PHE A 18 -7.47 -15.99 -5.10
C PHE A 18 -8.75 -16.48 -4.42
N ASP A 19 -8.73 -16.76 -3.12
CA ASP A 19 -9.87 -17.33 -2.39
C ASP A 19 -10.66 -16.25 -1.63
N GLU A 20 -11.81 -16.61 -1.07
CA GLU A 20 -12.68 -15.70 -0.29
C GLU A 20 -11.96 -15.10 0.93
N SER A 21 -10.94 -15.77 1.47
CA SER A 21 -10.12 -15.23 2.57
C SER A 21 -9.21 -14.09 2.13
N SER A 22 -9.03 -13.90 0.81
CA SER A 22 -8.22 -12.82 0.26
C SER A 22 -8.87 -11.45 0.35
N GLU A 23 -10.19 -11.34 0.49
CA GLU A 23 -10.85 -10.03 0.57
C GLU A 23 -10.43 -9.26 1.83
N GLU A 24 -10.44 -9.92 2.99
CA GLU A 24 -10.01 -9.34 4.26
C GLU A 24 -8.53 -9.00 4.24
N LEU A 25 -7.71 -9.89 3.68
CA LEU A 25 -6.28 -9.67 3.49
C LEU A 25 -6.02 -8.41 2.65
N LEU A 26 -6.73 -8.25 1.54
CA LEU A 26 -6.59 -7.09 0.66
C LEU A 26 -7.17 -5.82 1.30
N ALA A 27 -8.23 -5.92 2.09
CA ALA A 27 -8.78 -4.80 2.84
C ALA A 27 -7.78 -4.25 3.87
N GLU A 28 -7.15 -5.14 4.63
CA GLU A 28 -6.10 -4.77 5.59
C GLU A 28 -4.86 -4.21 4.87
N ALA A 29 -4.48 -4.78 3.72
CA ALA A 29 -3.41 -4.22 2.89
C ALA A 29 -3.72 -2.77 2.46
N ARG A 30 -4.94 -2.48 2.01
CA ARG A 30 -5.38 -1.10 1.69
C ARG A 30 -5.30 -0.19 2.91
N HIS A 31 -5.78 -0.67 4.07
CA HIS A 31 -5.73 0.09 5.32
C HIS A 31 -4.30 0.47 5.69
N ARG A 32 -3.35 -0.48 5.62
CA ARG A 32 -1.94 -0.23 5.91
C ARG A 32 -1.29 0.78 4.97
N VAL A 33 -1.65 0.77 3.68
CA VAL A 33 -1.18 1.80 2.74
C VAL A 33 -1.71 3.17 3.12
N VAL A 34 -3.00 3.29 3.44
CA VAL A 34 -3.60 4.56 3.90
C VAL A 34 -2.89 5.09 5.15
N MET A 35 -2.64 4.22 6.14
CA MET A 35 -1.94 4.61 7.36
C MET A 35 -0.50 5.08 7.06
N SER A 36 0.23 4.33 6.23
CA SER A 36 1.59 4.69 5.83
C SER A 36 1.64 6.03 5.08
N LEU A 37 0.66 6.32 4.23
CA LEU A 37 0.59 7.60 3.50
C LEU A 37 0.20 8.75 4.42
N LYS A 38 -0.68 8.52 5.40
CA LYS A 38 -1.02 9.50 6.43
C LYS A 38 0.19 9.86 7.29
N GLU A 39 0.98 8.87 7.70
CA GLU A 39 2.24 9.10 8.42
C GLU A 39 3.19 9.97 7.59
N CYS A 40 3.42 9.61 6.32
CA CYS A 40 4.21 10.43 5.40
C CYS A 40 3.68 11.87 5.29
N ALA A 41 2.37 12.05 5.15
CA ALA A 41 1.75 13.37 5.06
C ALA A 41 1.96 14.19 6.34
N THR A 42 1.85 13.57 7.52
CA THR A 42 2.12 14.25 8.80
C THR A 42 3.58 14.66 8.96
N GLU A 43 4.50 13.94 8.32
CA GLU A 43 5.93 14.26 8.27
C GLU A 43 6.30 15.25 7.14
N GLY A 44 5.32 15.69 6.34
CA GLY A 44 5.53 16.57 5.20
C GLY A 44 6.21 15.89 3.99
N ILE A 45 6.24 14.56 3.96
CA ILE A 45 6.81 13.78 2.88
C ILE A 45 5.84 13.77 1.69
N SER A 46 6.31 14.26 0.55
CA SER A 46 5.58 14.27 -0.72
C SER A 46 6.38 13.72 -1.91
N ASP A 47 7.65 13.36 -1.71
CA ASP A 47 8.46 12.75 -2.75
C ASP A 47 7.94 11.37 -3.12
N GLN A 48 7.61 11.16 -4.40
CA GLN A 48 7.02 9.91 -4.87
C GLN A 48 7.94 8.70 -4.66
N THR A 49 9.26 8.87 -4.74
CA THR A 49 10.20 7.76 -4.51
C THR A 49 10.10 7.30 -3.06
N VAL A 50 10.06 8.24 -2.12
CA VAL A 50 9.92 7.94 -0.69
C VAL A 50 8.54 7.32 -0.42
N LEU A 51 7.45 7.90 -0.92
CA LEU A 51 6.11 7.34 -0.77
C LEU A 51 6.02 5.90 -1.30
N ASN A 52 6.58 5.65 -2.49
CA ASN A 52 6.63 4.31 -3.08
C ASN A 52 7.43 3.31 -2.23
N GLN A 53 8.52 3.75 -1.58
CA GLN A 53 9.28 2.90 -0.65
C GLN A 53 8.47 2.56 0.60
N HIS A 54 7.77 3.53 1.17
CA HIS A 54 6.89 3.33 2.32
C HIS A 54 5.77 2.33 2.01
N ILE A 55 5.09 2.47 0.86
CA ILE A 55 4.06 1.53 0.39
C ILE A 55 4.64 0.11 0.27
N ARG A 56 5.77 -0.04 -0.43
CA ARG A 56 6.42 -1.35 -0.64
C ARG A 56 6.81 -2.00 0.68
N ARG A 57 7.34 -1.23 1.62
CA ARG A 57 7.75 -1.73 2.95
C ARG A 57 6.55 -2.16 3.78
N ALA A 58 5.50 -1.33 3.84
CA ALA A 58 4.29 -1.61 4.61
C ALA A 58 3.61 -2.90 4.12
N LEU A 59 3.38 -2.99 2.80
CA LEU A 59 2.76 -4.15 2.18
C LEU A 59 3.67 -5.39 2.21
N GLY A 60 4.97 -5.23 1.92
CA GLY A 60 5.92 -6.34 1.91
C GLY A 60 6.06 -6.99 3.28
N ARG A 61 6.10 -6.19 4.35
CA ARG A 61 6.10 -6.69 5.74
C ARG A 61 4.81 -7.44 6.03
N TYR A 62 3.66 -6.82 5.77
CA TYR A 62 2.36 -7.41 6.05
C TYR A 62 2.16 -8.75 5.34
N PHE A 63 2.37 -8.79 4.02
CA PHE A 63 2.18 -10.01 3.25
C PHE A 63 3.13 -11.12 3.68
N PHE A 64 4.37 -10.80 4.04
CA PHE A 64 5.27 -11.80 4.57
C PHE A 64 4.81 -12.34 5.92
N GLU A 65 4.38 -11.48 6.85
CA GLU A 65 3.87 -11.88 8.17
C GLU A 65 2.72 -12.89 8.06
N VAL A 66 1.74 -12.59 7.22
CA VAL A 66 0.47 -13.35 7.16
C VAL A 66 0.45 -14.47 6.14
N THR A 67 1.28 -14.41 5.07
CA THR A 67 1.29 -15.43 4.00
C THR A 67 2.61 -16.18 3.88
N GLN A 68 3.68 -15.72 4.54
CA GLN A 68 5.05 -16.22 4.38
C GLN A 68 5.58 -16.13 2.94
N ARG A 69 4.98 -15.25 2.11
CA ARG A 69 5.38 -14.99 0.72
C ARG A 69 5.80 -13.54 0.53
N LYS A 70 6.63 -13.29 -0.47
CA LYS A 70 7.14 -11.95 -0.82
C LYS A 70 6.68 -11.56 -2.22
N PRO A 71 5.45 -11.02 -2.37
CA PRO A 71 4.97 -10.58 -3.67
C PRO A 71 5.77 -9.38 -4.18
N VAL A 72 5.87 -9.26 -5.51
CA VAL A 72 6.36 -8.03 -6.14
C VAL A 72 5.27 -6.96 -6.01
N ILE A 73 5.62 -5.83 -5.39
CA ILE A 73 4.70 -4.70 -5.17
C ILE A 73 5.13 -3.55 -6.07
N VAL A 74 4.22 -3.12 -6.94
CA VAL A 74 4.43 -2.00 -7.88
C VAL A 74 3.39 -0.92 -7.60
N PRO A 75 3.72 0.09 -6.77
CA PRO A 75 2.81 1.20 -6.53
C PRO A 75 2.79 2.15 -7.72
N VAL A 76 1.63 2.76 -7.97
CA VAL A 76 1.42 3.84 -8.94
C VAL A 76 0.72 4.97 -8.21
N ILE A 77 1.31 6.17 -8.22
CA ILE A 77 0.75 7.37 -7.61
C ILE A 77 0.36 8.30 -8.74
N MET A 78 -0.88 8.78 -8.73
CA MET A 78 -1.40 9.74 -9.70
C MET A 78 -1.59 11.08 -9.00
N GLU A 79 -0.97 12.12 -9.54
CA GLU A 79 -1.21 13.51 -9.14
C GLU A 79 -2.33 14.09 -10.01
N VAL A 80 -3.24 14.85 -9.40
CA VAL A 80 -4.40 15.48 -10.06
C VAL A 80 -4.49 16.96 -9.71
#